data_AF-A0A4R9JPN5-F1
#
_entry.id   AF-A0A4R9JPN5-F1
#
_cell.length_a   1.000
_cell.length_b   1.000
_cell.length_c   1.000
_cell.angle_alpha   90.00
_cell.angle_beta   90.00
_cell.angle_gamma   90.00
#
_symmetry.space_group_name_H-M   'P 1'
#
loop_
_entity.id
_entity.type
_entity.pdbx_description
1 polymer ?
#
loop_
_entity_poly.entity_id
_entity_poly.type
_entity_poly.pdbx_seq_one_letter_code
_entity_poly.pdbx_strand_id
1 'polypeptide(L)'
;MSRVIVSLAGLLFIVAGLSTAYYQTNISAKEDQSQLVLERIAEGEEYLKQTNPHSKEKAIAIFSELAGKRGLEKYEFQIKYNQARALEKNSDFYPALDIYKDLKKNSNWKPEEKDKLGYSLGNLLLKIGNESEGKAHLESVLQSSSDNKLRSKAFMAFGDHFYKIGQYETARKNYVLALQEDPNHTESRIGWGRSLRKLGKDWASFDVFDEYIETQDGLAGADEKVVGEYKDSVFKDAKESYTKKQYFRSIELFQKSLSVNPSPKKEEEALYYIALAYDALGKQTESLTYINKVLNNSDYSLDQASLYKKGTIYFRQGKFEKAAGIFQTIVDKYPKNQITDKAIAWKKESLDQFTDHNDLEDSDVSSDSNVNKPNSSGKPDSGNDLEF
;
A
#
# COMPACT_ATOMS: atom_id res chain seq x y z
N MET A 1 -23.71 27.06 87.09
CA MET A 1 -22.80 26.30 86.20
C MET A 1 -23.46 25.78 84.90
N SER A 2 -24.79 25.56 84.81
CA SER A 2 -25.37 24.91 83.61
C SER A 2 -25.49 25.79 82.36
N ARG A 3 -25.78 27.10 82.49
CA ARG A 3 -25.96 27.99 81.31
C ARG A 3 -24.69 28.21 80.50
N VAL A 4 -23.53 28.31 81.16
CA VAL A 4 -22.23 28.50 80.49
C VAL A 4 -21.83 27.26 79.69
N ILE A 5 -22.08 26.07 80.23
CA ILE A 5 -21.79 24.79 79.57
C ILE A 5 -22.68 24.60 78.34
N VAL A 6 -23.97 24.95 78.43
CA VAL A 6 -24.89 24.88 77.29
C VAL A 6 -24.50 25.88 76.19
N SER A 7 -24.10 27.11 76.55
CA SER A 7 -23.60 28.09 75.58
C SER A 7 -22.27 27.68 74.94
N LEU A 8 -21.35 27.07 75.70
CA LEU A 8 -20.09 26.54 75.16
C LEU A 8 -20.32 25.35 74.22
N ALA A 9 -21.23 24.45 74.57
CA ALA A 9 -21.61 23.32 73.73
C ALA A 9 -22.25 23.81 72.42
N GLY A 10 -23.15 24.79 72.49
CA GLY A 10 -23.74 25.41 71.30
C GLY A 10 -22.69 26.07 70.39
N LEU A 11 -21.70 26.76 70.97
CA LEU A 11 -20.60 27.36 70.20
C LEU A 11 -19.70 26.31 69.54
N LEU A 12 -19.40 25.20 70.23
CA LEU A 12 -18.66 24.07 69.67
C LEU A 12 -19.39 23.42 68.49
N PHE A 13 -20.72 23.25 68.57
CA PHE A 13 -21.51 22.73 67.45
C PHE A 13 -21.53 23.67 66.24
N ILE A 14 -21.59 24.98 66.47
CA ILE A 14 -21.51 25.98 65.39
C ILE A 14 -20.13 25.94 64.74
N VAL A 15 -19.06 25.89 65.52
CA VAL A 15 -17.68 25.80 65.00
C VAL A 15 -17.44 24.49 64.24
N ALA A 16 -17.96 23.36 64.73
CA ALA A 16 -17.89 22.07 64.04
C ALA A 16 -18.70 22.07 62.73
N GLY A 17 -19.90 22.68 62.73
CA GLY A 17 -20.73 22.83 61.53
C GLY A 17 -20.07 23.71 60.47
N LEU A 18 -19.52 24.87 60.86
CA LEU A 18 -18.77 25.76 59.96
C LEU A 18 -17.49 25.12 59.43
N SER A 19 -16.78 24.35 60.27
CA SER A 19 -15.59 23.62 59.85
C SER A 19 -15.96 22.55 58.82
N THR A 20 -16.99 21.76 59.08
CA THR A 20 -17.45 20.71 58.15
C THR A 20 -17.93 21.30 56.82
N ALA A 21 -18.68 22.39 56.86
CA ALA A 21 -19.11 23.10 55.66
C ALA A 21 -17.92 23.68 54.88
N TYR A 22 -16.95 24.31 55.55
CA TYR A 22 -15.72 24.80 54.92
C TYR A 22 -14.90 23.66 54.30
N TYR A 23 -14.76 22.53 55.00
CA TYR A 23 -14.09 21.34 54.48
C TYR A 23 -14.80 20.77 53.25
N GLN A 24 -16.12 20.60 53.29
CA GLN A 24 -16.90 20.08 52.16
C GLN A 24 -16.85 21.02 50.95
N THR A 25 -16.98 22.33 51.17
CA THR A 25 -16.94 23.34 50.09
C THR A 25 -15.56 23.38 49.43
N ASN A 26 -14.48 23.29 50.21
CA ASN A 26 -13.12 23.27 49.67
C ASN A 26 -12.77 21.95 48.98
N ILE A 27 -13.29 20.82 49.45
CA ILE A 27 -13.11 19.52 48.77
C ILE A 27 -13.83 19.56 47.42
N SER A 28 -15.11 19.97 47.39
CA SER A 28 -15.87 20.13 46.15
C SER A 28 -15.18 21.09 45.17
N ALA A 29 -14.71 22.25 45.63
CA ALA A 29 -14.02 23.20 44.76
C ALA A 29 -12.68 22.67 44.21
N LYS A 30 -11.93 21.87 44.99
CA LYS A 30 -10.71 21.20 44.52
C LYS A 30 -11.01 20.04 43.56
N GLU A 31 -12.11 19.33 43.76
CA GLU A 31 -12.61 18.29 42.85
C GLU A 31 -13.02 18.90 41.51
N ASP A 32 -13.80 19.99 41.53
CA ASP A 32 -14.21 20.74 40.34
C ASP A 32 -13.00 21.27 39.54
N GLN A 33 -12.01 21.86 40.24
CA GLN A 33 -10.77 22.30 39.59
C GLN A 33 -9.97 21.15 38.99
N SER A 34 -9.89 20.01 39.70
CA SER A 34 -9.21 18.82 39.19
C SER A 34 -9.89 18.27 37.95
N GLN A 35 -11.23 18.26 37.93
CA GLN A 35 -12.02 17.81 36.79
C GLN A 35 -11.80 18.71 35.58
N LEU A 36 -11.83 20.03 35.75
CA LEU A 36 -11.58 20.98 34.66
C LEU A 36 -10.18 20.80 34.03
N VAL A 37 -9.16 20.52 34.86
CA VAL A 37 -7.81 20.23 34.36
C VAL A 37 -7.79 18.94 33.55
N LEU A 38 -8.45 17.89 34.02
CA LEU A 38 -8.54 16.60 33.31
C LEU A 38 -9.29 16.72 31.98
N GLU A 39 -10.39 17.48 31.95
CA GLU A 39 -11.13 17.76 30.72
C GLU A 39 -10.25 18.51 29.70
N ARG A 40 -9.49 19.49 30.16
CA ARG A 40 -8.58 20.26 29.31
C ARG A 40 -7.41 19.41 28.79
N ILE A 41 -6.88 18.50 29.62
CA ILE A 41 -5.88 17.52 29.19
C ILE A 41 -6.47 16.59 28.13
N ALA A 42 -7.67 16.06 28.35
CA ALA A 42 -8.35 15.16 27.43
C ALA A 42 -8.61 15.85 26.08
N GLU A 43 -9.01 17.13 26.09
CA GLU A 43 -9.16 17.95 24.88
C GLU A 43 -7.83 18.04 24.10
N GLY A 44 -6.72 18.34 24.79
CA GLY A 44 -5.39 18.37 24.18
C GLY A 44 -4.96 17.02 23.60
N GLU A 45 -5.25 15.93 24.31
CA GLU A 45 -4.98 14.56 23.86
C GLU A 45 -5.82 14.17 22.63
N GLU A 46 -7.04 14.66 22.53
CA GLU A 46 -7.90 14.44 21.36
C GLU A 46 -7.34 15.15 20.13
N TYR A 47 -6.90 16.40 20.28
CA TYR A 47 -6.19 17.09 19.19
C TYR A 47 -4.91 16.37 18.78
N LEU A 48 -4.19 15.75 19.72
CA LEU A 48 -3.03 14.92 19.43
C LEU A 48 -3.36 13.64 18.64
N LYS A 49 -4.61 13.17 18.56
CA LYS A 49 -4.96 12.02 17.71
C LYS A 49 -5.14 12.42 16.25
N GLN A 50 -5.48 13.67 15.99
CA GLN A 50 -5.75 14.18 14.66
C GLN A 50 -4.45 14.43 13.87
N THR A 51 -4.57 14.46 12.55
CA THR A 51 -3.44 14.60 11.61
C THR A 51 -3.34 15.98 10.97
N ASN A 52 -4.39 16.80 11.07
CA ASN A 52 -4.44 18.13 10.45
C ASN A 52 -3.54 19.15 11.18
N PRO A 53 -3.01 20.19 10.49
CA PRO A 53 -2.11 21.18 11.09
C PRO A 53 -2.72 21.95 12.28
N HIS A 54 -3.98 22.37 12.16
CA HIS A 54 -4.69 23.16 13.19
C HIS A 54 -4.75 22.44 14.54
N SER A 55 -4.96 21.14 14.53
CA SER A 55 -5.02 20.34 15.75
C SER A 55 -3.67 20.28 16.47
N LYS A 56 -2.56 20.29 15.75
CA LYS A 56 -1.22 20.30 16.36
C LYS A 56 -0.98 21.59 17.14
N GLU A 57 -1.30 22.73 16.53
CA GLU A 57 -1.17 24.06 17.15
C GLU A 57 -2.05 24.19 18.40
N LYS A 58 -3.30 23.70 18.32
CA LYS A 58 -4.21 23.68 19.47
C LYS A 58 -3.69 22.82 20.62
N ALA A 59 -3.15 21.63 20.33
CA ALA A 59 -2.55 20.79 21.36
C ALA A 59 -1.37 21.50 22.05
N ILE A 60 -0.50 22.15 21.28
CA ILE A 60 0.62 22.95 21.82
C ILE A 60 0.10 24.06 22.73
N ALA A 61 -0.91 24.82 22.28
CA ALA A 61 -1.49 25.92 23.06
C ALA A 61 -2.07 25.43 24.39
N ILE A 62 -2.85 24.34 24.37
CA ILE A 62 -3.45 23.74 25.56
C ILE A 62 -2.38 23.30 26.57
N PHE A 63 -1.40 22.51 26.13
CA PHE A 63 -0.40 21.98 27.05
C PHE A 63 0.59 23.05 27.54
N SER A 64 0.87 24.08 26.74
CA SER A 64 1.68 25.22 27.17
C SER A 64 0.94 26.09 28.19
N GLU A 65 -0.37 26.30 28.03
CA GLU A 65 -1.22 26.98 29.01
C GLU A 65 -1.22 26.22 30.34
N LEU A 66 -1.42 24.89 30.30
CA LEU A 66 -1.44 24.06 31.50
C LEU A 66 -0.06 24.00 32.19
N ALA A 67 1.03 23.93 31.43
CA ALA A 67 2.38 23.90 31.99
C ALA A 67 2.76 25.19 32.76
N GLY A 68 2.11 26.32 32.44
CA GLY A 68 2.32 27.59 33.14
C GLY A 68 1.50 27.77 34.43
N LYS A 69 0.54 26.88 34.72
CA LYS A 69 -0.33 26.98 35.90
C LYS A 69 0.32 26.35 37.14
N ARG A 70 0.19 27.03 38.28
CA ARG A 70 0.64 26.53 39.59
C ARG A 70 -0.37 25.54 40.18
N GLY A 71 0.06 24.62 41.04
CA GLY A 71 -0.84 23.68 41.71
C GLY A 71 -1.23 22.45 40.88
N LEU A 72 -0.53 22.22 39.76
CA LEU A 72 -0.75 21.09 38.85
C LEU A 72 0.36 20.04 38.93
N GLU A 73 1.14 20.01 40.02
CA GLU A 73 2.30 19.13 40.20
C GLU A 73 1.90 17.65 40.06
N LYS A 74 0.67 17.30 40.48
CA LYS A 74 0.09 15.96 40.31
C LYS A 74 -0.01 15.52 38.84
N TYR A 75 -0.23 16.46 37.92
CA TYR A 75 -0.41 16.20 36.48
C TYR A 75 0.82 16.59 35.65
N GLU A 76 1.93 16.97 36.31
CA GLU A 76 3.11 17.54 35.67
C GLU A 76 3.62 16.65 34.54
N PHE A 77 3.79 15.34 34.80
CA PHE A 77 4.26 14.40 33.79
C PHE A 77 3.35 14.41 32.56
N GLN A 78 2.04 14.23 32.75
CA GLN A 78 1.08 14.14 31.65
C GLN A 78 1.06 15.43 30.81
N ILE A 79 1.06 16.59 31.47
CA ILE A 79 1.04 17.90 30.80
C ILE A 79 2.33 18.11 29.99
N LYS A 80 3.50 18.04 30.64
CA LYS A 80 4.79 18.26 29.97
C LYS A 80 5.07 17.21 28.88
N TYR A 81 4.76 15.95 29.14
CA TYR A 81 4.98 14.87 28.18
C TYR A 81 4.11 15.07 26.93
N ASN A 82 2.84 15.42 27.09
CA ASN A 82 1.96 15.70 25.96
C ASN A 82 2.31 17.02 25.26
N GLN A 83 2.84 18.03 25.98
CA GLN A 83 3.41 19.25 25.37
C GLN A 83 4.55 18.89 24.41
N ALA A 84 5.50 18.07 24.87
CA ALA A 84 6.63 17.62 24.05
C ALA A 84 6.16 16.80 22.84
N ARG A 85 5.15 15.94 23.01
CA ARG A 85 4.55 15.20 21.88
C ARG A 85 3.87 16.12 20.86
N ALA A 86 3.23 17.19 21.32
CA ALA A 86 2.60 18.18 20.44
C ALA A 86 3.66 18.93 19.62
N LEU A 87 4.74 19.35 20.27
CA LEU A 87 5.91 19.96 19.63
C LEU A 87 6.56 19.00 18.62
N GLU A 88 6.76 17.73 18.97
CA GLU A 88 7.28 16.71 18.05
C GLU A 88 6.39 16.56 16.81
N LYS A 89 5.06 16.51 16.98
CA LYS A 89 4.11 16.46 15.85
C LYS A 89 4.17 17.69 14.96
N ASN A 90 4.56 18.83 15.52
CA ASN A 90 4.78 20.09 14.80
C ASN A 90 6.19 20.22 14.20
N SER A 91 7.05 19.21 14.39
CA SER A 91 8.47 19.20 13.99
C SER A 91 9.37 20.15 14.80
N ASP A 92 8.89 20.65 15.94
CA ASP A 92 9.67 21.45 16.88
C ASP A 92 10.52 20.54 17.79
N PHE A 93 11.50 19.87 17.17
CA PHE A 93 12.24 18.77 17.81
C PHE A 93 13.11 19.20 19.00
N TYR A 94 13.75 20.36 18.95
CA TYR A 94 14.62 20.82 20.04
C TYR A 94 13.82 21.24 21.29
N PRO A 95 12.73 22.03 21.19
CA PRO A 95 11.86 22.29 22.33
C PRO A 95 11.26 21.01 22.94
N ALA A 96 10.85 20.05 22.11
CA ALA A 96 10.37 18.76 22.59
C ALA A 96 11.47 17.99 23.34
N LEU A 97 12.69 17.99 22.82
CA LEU A 97 13.86 17.34 23.44
C LEU A 97 14.17 17.93 24.81
N ASP A 98 14.13 19.25 24.95
CA ASP A 98 14.40 19.94 26.21
C ASP A 98 13.40 19.54 27.28
N ILE A 99 12.10 19.47 26.94
CA ILE A 99 11.06 19.03 27.86
C ILE A 99 11.23 17.55 28.25
N TYR A 100 11.56 16.67 27.30
CA TYR A 100 11.81 15.27 27.62
C TYR A 100 13.04 15.09 28.53
N LYS A 101 14.11 15.86 28.29
CA LYS A 101 15.29 15.86 29.15
C LYS A 101 14.98 16.42 30.54
N ASP A 102 14.14 17.45 30.64
CA ASP A 102 13.67 17.98 31.93
C ASP A 102 12.89 16.93 32.72
N LEU A 103 11.91 16.29 32.08
CA LEU A 103 11.14 15.20 32.69
C LEU A 103 12.04 14.06 33.17
N LYS A 104 13.09 13.73 32.42
CA LYS A 104 14.01 12.63 32.76
C LYS A 104 14.85 12.90 34.00
N LYS A 105 15.08 14.17 34.39
CA LYS A 105 15.82 14.51 35.61
C LYS A 105 15.08 14.08 36.88
N ASN A 106 13.76 14.01 36.84
CA ASN A 106 12.96 13.52 37.95
C ASN A 106 12.90 11.98 37.93
N SER A 107 13.45 11.33 38.96
CA SER A 107 13.48 9.87 39.09
C SER A 107 12.22 9.26 39.70
N ASN A 108 11.26 10.07 40.13
CA ASN A 108 10.10 9.61 40.92
C ASN A 108 8.89 9.20 40.06
N TRP A 109 9.01 9.20 38.74
CA TRP A 109 7.97 8.72 37.85
C TRP A 109 7.72 7.22 37.99
N LYS A 110 6.49 6.81 37.68
CA LYS A 110 6.10 5.41 37.63
C LYS A 110 6.93 4.68 36.56
N PRO A 111 7.17 3.36 36.70
CA PRO A 111 7.89 2.58 35.69
C PRO A 111 7.34 2.76 34.27
N GLU A 112 6.02 2.76 34.10
CA GLU A 112 5.36 2.90 32.80
C GLU A 112 5.56 4.30 32.19
N GLU A 113 5.65 5.33 33.02
CA GLU A 113 5.94 6.71 32.61
C GLU A 113 7.40 6.85 32.16
N LYS A 114 8.32 6.20 32.88
CA LYS A 114 9.74 6.14 32.52
C LYS A 114 9.95 5.43 31.19
N ASP A 115 9.27 4.32 30.95
CA ASP A 115 9.37 3.59 29.69
C ASP A 115 8.81 4.42 28.52
N LYS A 116 7.64 5.05 28.69
CA LYS A 116 7.05 5.96 27.68
C LYS A 116 8.00 7.11 27.35
N LEU A 117 8.57 7.74 28.37
CA LEU A 117 9.54 8.82 28.20
C LEU A 117 10.82 8.33 27.51
N GLY A 118 11.34 7.16 27.90
CA GLY A 118 12.50 6.52 27.27
C GLY A 118 12.26 6.27 25.79
N TYR A 119 11.09 5.75 25.43
CA TYR A 119 10.69 5.53 24.04
C TYR A 119 10.65 6.84 23.25
N SER A 120 9.89 7.84 23.74
CA SER A 120 9.75 9.13 23.06
C SER A 120 11.09 9.84 22.87
N LEU A 121 11.91 9.87 23.92
CA LEU A 121 13.23 10.49 23.87
C LEU A 121 14.14 9.73 22.90
N GLY A 122 14.16 8.40 22.96
CA GLY A 122 14.94 7.55 22.07
C GLY A 122 14.57 7.76 20.59
N ASN A 123 13.27 7.70 20.28
CA ASN A 123 12.76 7.91 18.93
C ASN A 123 13.05 9.32 18.40
N LEU A 124 12.87 10.35 19.22
CA LEU A 124 13.18 11.74 18.84
C LEU A 124 14.68 11.92 18.55
N LEU A 125 15.55 11.37 19.40
CA LEU A 125 17.00 11.42 19.22
C LEU A 125 17.43 10.75 17.92
N LEU A 126 16.84 9.60 17.56
CA LEU A 126 17.08 8.96 16.26
C LEU A 126 16.62 9.83 15.09
N LYS A 127 15.48 10.53 15.20
CA LYS A 127 14.98 11.43 14.16
C LYS A 127 15.93 12.59 13.89
N ILE A 128 16.50 13.18 14.94
CA ILE A 128 17.45 14.31 14.85
C ILE A 128 18.90 13.87 14.60
N GLY A 129 19.17 12.57 14.50
CA GLY A 129 20.49 12.03 14.14
C GLY A 129 21.44 11.77 15.31
N ASN A 130 20.99 11.90 16.55
CA ASN A 130 21.78 11.48 17.73
C ASN A 130 21.57 9.98 17.98
N GLU A 131 22.23 9.17 17.15
CA GLU A 131 22.02 7.72 17.14
C GLU A 131 22.40 7.04 18.44
N SER A 132 23.57 7.36 19.02
CA SER A 132 24.08 6.65 20.19
C SER A 132 23.16 6.79 21.39
N GLU A 133 22.73 8.02 21.70
CA GLU A 133 21.83 8.29 22.83
C GLU A 133 20.42 7.75 22.54
N GLY A 134 19.96 7.88 21.29
CA GLY A 134 18.65 7.38 20.87
C GLY A 134 18.53 5.86 21.01
N LYS A 135 19.52 5.11 20.51
CA LYS A 135 19.57 3.64 20.60
C LYS A 135 19.63 3.18 22.05
N ALA A 136 20.46 3.80 22.89
CA ALA A 136 20.58 3.45 24.30
C ALA A 136 19.25 3.60 25.06
N HIS A 137 18.45 4.62 24.75
CA HIS A 137 17.13 4.79 25.38
C HIS A 137 16.12 3.76 24.91
N LEU A 138 16.08 3.43 23.62
CA LEU A 138 15.19 2.38 23.12
C LEU A 138 15.59 0.99 23.63
N GLU A 139 16.89 0.69 23.71
CA GLU A 139 17.41 -0.55 24.31
C GLU A 139 17.00 -0.67 25.77
N SER A 140 17.11 0.42 26.55
CA SER A 140 16.62 0.45 27.93
C SER A 140 15.14 0.11 28.01
N VAL A 141 14.29 0.67 27.14
CA VAL A 141 12.85 0.36 27.11
C VAL A 141 12.60 -1.12 26.79
N LEU A 142 13.34 -1.68 25.84
CA LEU A 142 13.22 -3.09 25.47
C LEU A 142 13.62 -4.03 26.61
N GLN A 143 14.51 -3.60 27.51
CA GLN A 143 14.96 -4.35 28.67
C GLN A 143 14.06 -4.20 29.90
N SER A 144 13.53 -2.99 30.15
CA SER A 144 12.76 -2.68 31.37
C SER A 144 11.26 -2.86 31.23
N SER A 145 10.71 -2.60 30.04
CA SER A 145 9.27 -2.58 29.86
C SER A 145 8.70 -3.99 29.72
N SER A 146 7.53 -4.22 30.31
CA SER A 146 6.71 -5.41 30.04
C SER A 146 5.53 -5.13 29.10
N ASP A 147 5.40 -3.90 28.59
CA ASP A 147 4.33 -3.51 27.67
C ASP A 147 4.72 -3.88 26.23
N ASN A 148 4.16 -4.97 25.72
CA ASN A 148 4.42 -5.45 24.37
C ASN A 148 4.11 -4.40 23.29
N LYS A 149 3.09 -3.55 23.47
CA LYS A 149 2.78 -2.49 22.49
C LYS A 149 3.85 -1.41 22.48
N LEU A 150 4.40 -1.08 23.63
CA LEU A 150 5.50 -0.12 23.73
C LEU A 150 6.81 -0.71 23.18
N ARG A 151 7.10 -1.98 23.49
CA ARG A 151 8.25 -2.71 22.94
C ARG A 151 8.17 -2.83 21.42
N SER A 152 6.98 -3.12 20.88
CA SER A 152 6.71 -3.11 19.44
C SER A 152 7.06 -1.76 18.80
N LYS A 153 6.64 -0.64 19.42
CA LYS A 153 6.99 0.70 18.96
C LYS A 153 8.50 0.97 19.01
N ALA A 154 9.21 0.50 20.04
CA ALA A 154 10.65 0.65 20.12
C ALA A 154 11.38 -0.11 19.00
N PHE A 155 10.97 -1.35 18.72
CA PHE A 155 11.49 -2.10 17.56
C PHE A 155 11.15 -1.42 16.23
N MET A 156 9.94 -0.90 16.07
CA MET A 156 9.59 -0.12 14.88
C MET A 156 10.50 1.11 14.71
N ALA A 157 10.79 1.85 15.78
CA ALA A 157 11.69 3.00 15.72
C ALA A 157 13.11 2.62 15.28
N PHE A 158 13.63 1.46 15.72
CA PHE A 158 14.86 0.89 15.15
C PHE A 158 14.69 0.56 13.66
N GLY A 159 13.58 -0.09 13.29
CA GLY A 159 13.23 -0.41 11.90
C GLY A 159 13.29 0.82 10.99
N ASP A 160 12.59 1.89 11.37
CA ASP A 160 12.54 3.16 10.64
C ASP A 160 13.91 3.81 10.52
N HIS A 161 14.68 3.80 11.60
CA HIS A 161 16.04 4.31 11.61
C HIS A 161 16.95 3.54 10.64
N PHE A 162 16.97 2.21 10.72
CA PHE A 162 17.77 1.36 9.83
C PHE A 162 17.31 1.47 8.37
N TYR A 163 16.01 1.62 8.13
CA TYR A 163 15.46 1.85 6.81
C TYR A 163 15.97 3.16 6.21
N LYS A 164 15.97 4.24 6.99
CA LYS A 164 16.45 5.58 6.58
C LYS A 164 17.93 5.57 6.19
N ILE A 165 18.78 4.82 6.88
CA ILE A 165 20.21 4.70 6.58
C ILE A 165 20.54 3.61 5.54
N GLY A 166 19.52 3.00 4.91
CA GLY A 166 19.69 2.02 3.84
C GLY A 166 20.03 0.60 4.29
N GLN A 167 20.02 0.32 5.60
CA GLN A 167 20.25 -1.02 6.15
C GLN A 167 18.95 -1.83 6.15
N TYR A 168 18.42 -2.12 4.97
CA TYR A 168 17.08 -2.69 4.79
C TYR A 168 16.90 -4.09 5.41
N GLU A 169 17.97 -4.90 5.48
CA GLU A 169 17.91 -6.21 6.14
C GLU A 169 17.74 -6.06 7.66
N THR A 170 18.47 -5.14 8.28
CA THR A 170 18.35 -4.83 9.71
C THR A 170 17.00 -4.18 10.01
N ALA A 171 16.54 -3.29 9.13
CA ALA A 171 15.21 -2.69 9.22
C ALA A 171 14.12 -3.78 9.21
N ARG A 172 14.17 -4.69 8.23
CA ARG A 172 13.25 -5.82 8.11
C ARG A 172 13.19 -6.64 9.40
N LYS A 173 14.33 -7.00 9.96
CA LYS A 173 14.41 -7.78 11.21
C LYS A 173 13.71 -7.05 12.36
N ASN A 174 13.95 -5.75 12.51
CA ASN A 174 13.31 -4.96 13.56
C ASN A 174 11.80 -4.81 13.36
N TYR A 175 11.32 -4.63 12.13
CA TYR A 175 9.87 -4.64 11.87
C TYR A 175 9.22 -6.00 12.19
N VAL A 176 9.91 -7.11 11.89
CA VAL A 176 9.42 -8.45 12.25
C VAL A 176 9.41 -8.62 13.78
N LEU A 177 10.45 -8.18 14.50
CA LEU A 177 10.45 -8.17 15.97
C LEU A 177 9.30 -7.33 16.52
N ALA A 178 9.02 -6.16 15.93
CA ALA A 178 7.88 -5.34 16.32
C ALA A 178 6.53 -6.09 16.16
N LEU A 179 6.36 -6.85 15.07
CA LEU A 179 5.16 -7.66 14.84
C LEU A 179 5.08 -8.91 15.73
N GLN A 180 6.21 -9.43 16.23
CA GLN A 180 6.21 -10.48 17.25
C GLN A 180 5.70 -9.97 18.61
N GLU A 181 6.00 -8.71 18.93
CA GLU A 181 5.48 -8.04 20.12
C GLU A 181 4.00 -7.66 19.99
N ASP A 182 3.62 -7.10 18.83
CA ASP A 182 2.25 -6.71 18.51
C ASP A 182 1.92 -7.06 17.05
N PRO A 183 1.26 -8.21 16.79
CA PRO A 183 0.88 -8.64 15.44
C PRO A 183 -0.05 -7.67 14.70
N ASN A 184 -0.71 -6.76 15.43
CA ASN A 184 -1.63 -5.77 14.87
C ASN A 184 -0.97 -4.42 14.61
N HIS A 185 0.36 -4.30 14.77
CA HIS A 185 1.08 -3.05 14.52
C HIS A 185 1.26 -2.79 13.02
N THR A 186 0.25 -2.13 12.45
CA THR A 186 0.12 -1.86 11.02
C THR A 186 1.34 -1.19 10.39
N GLU A 187 1.89 -0.17 11.03
CA GLU A 187 3.04 0.59 10.54
C GLU A 187 4.28 -0.30 10.40
N SER A 188 4.47 -1.26 11.32
CA SER A 188 5.56 -2.22 11.23
C SER A 188 5.38 -3.21 10.07
N ARG A 189 4.15 -3.65 9.79
CA ARG A 189 3.84 -4.49 8.61
C ARG A 189 4.15 -3.75 7.31
N ILE A 190 3.78 -2.48 7.22
CA ILE A 190 4.10 -1.62 6.07
C ILE A 190 5.62 -1.44 5.94
N GLY A 191 6.32 -1.16 7.05
CA GLY A 191 7.78 -1.04 7.09
C GLY A 191 8.50 -2.32 6.65
N TRP A 192 7.97 -3.48 7.05
CA TRP A 192 8.45 -4.79 6.62
C TRP A 192 8.33 -4.96 5.10
N GLY A 193 7.14 -4.74 4.53
CA GLY A 193 6.91 -4.83 3.09
C GLY A 193 7.81 -3.87 2.31
N ARG A 194 7.90 -2.60 2.72
CA ARG A 194 8.80 -1.61 2.11
C ARG A 194 10.27 -2.03 2.15
N SER A 195 10.71 -2.64 3.26
CA SER A 195 12.07 -3.16 3.39
C SER A 195 12.33 -4.32 2.43
N LEU A 196 11.37 -5.24 2.26
CA LEU A 196 11.47 -6.34 1.29
C LEU A 196 11.59 -5.84 -0.14
N ARG A 197 10.81 -4.82 -0.53
CA ARG A 197 10.94 -4.17 -1.85
C ARG A 197 12.33 -3.60 -2.08
N LYS A 198 12.91 -2.91 -1.09
CA LYS A 198 14.26 -2.37 -1.19
C LYS A 198 15.35 -3.44 -1.29
N LEU A 199 15.07 -4.64 -0.80
CA LEU A 199 15.93 -5.82 -0.94
C LEU A 199 15.71 -6.58 -2.27
N GLY A 200 14.78 -6.15 -3.13
CA GLY A 200 14.41 -6.86 -4.36
C GLY A 200 13.63 -8.15 -4.13
N LYS A 201 13.10 -8.36 -2.92
CA LYS A 201 12.28 -9.53 -2.55
C LYS A 201 10.82 -9.25 -2.83
N ASP A 202 10.50 -8.97 -4.10
CA ASP A 202 9.20 -8.44 -4.53
C ASP A 202 8.03 -9.36 -4.13
N TRP A 203 8.12 -10.66 -4.41
CA TRP A 203 7.05 -11.62 -4.07
C TRP A 203 6.75 -11.68 -2.58
N ALA A 204 7.79 -11.79 -1.74
CA ALA A 204 7.60 -11.76 -0.29
C ALA A 204 7.01 -10.42 0.17
N SER A 205 7.36 -9.31 -0.50
CA SER A 205 6.72 -8.03 -0.19
C SER A 205 5.25 -8.02 -0.57
N PHE A 206 4.88 -8.69 -1.66
CA PHE A 206 3.49 -8.75 -2.13
C PHE A 206 2.64 -9.51 -1.13
N ASP A 207 3.12 -10.65 -0.64
CA ASP A 207 2.43 -11.43 0.39
C ASP A 207 2.14 -10.56 1.64
N VAL A 208 3.13 -9.77 2.08
CA VAL A 208 2.97 -8.85 3.23
C VAL A 208 1.96 -7.75 2.95
N PHE A 209 1.93 -7.19 1.74
CA PHE A 209 0.96 -6.16 1.37
C PHE A 209 -0.45 -6.71 1.13
N ASP A 210 -0.56 -7.94 0.63
CA ASP A 210 -1.83 -8.64 0.48
C ASP A 210 -2.42 -8.92 1.86
N GLU A 211 -1.63 -9.43 2.81
CA GLU A 211 -2.06 -9.59 4.21
C GLU A 211 -2.48 -8.24 4.82
N TYR A 212 -1.72 -7.16 4.56
CA TYR A 212 -2.09 -5.82 5.01
C TYR A 212 -3.43 -5.35 4.45
N ILE A 213 -3.71 -5.61 3.17
CA ILE A 213 -4.98 -5.26 2.53
C ILE A 213 -6.10 -6.13 3.10
N GLU A 214 -5.93 -7.45 3.16
CA GLU A 214 -6.95 -8.41 3.63
C GLU A 214 -7.34 -8.19 5.10
N THR A 215 -6.35 -7.99 5.97
CA THR A 215 -6.59 -7.76 7.41
C THR A 215 -7.30 -6.44 7.68
N GLN A 216 -7.18 -5.46 6.78
CA GLN A 216 -7.75 -4.13 6.95
C GLN A 216 -9.04 -3.90 6.14
N ASP A 217 -9.22 -4.59 5.00
CA ASP A 217 -10.44 -4.55 4.18
C ASP A 217 -11.63 -5.22 4.90
N GLY A 218 -11.38 -6.14 5.84
CA GLY A 218 -12.41 -6.61 6.78
C GLY A 218 -12.92 -5.54 7.76
N LEU A 219 -12.23 -4.40 7.87
CA LEU A 219 -12.47 -3.33 8.85
C LEU A 219 -12.49 -1.91 8.22
N ALA A 220 -12.62 -1.78 6.90
CA ALA A 220 -12.62 -0.50 6.17
C ALA A 220 -11.41 0.42 6.47
N GLY A 221 -10.26 -0.14 6.89
CA GLY A 221 -9.22 0.59 7.62
C GLY A 221 -7.84 0.74 6.95
N ALA A 222 -7.65 0.26 5.72
CA ALA A 222 -6.36 0.38 5.05
C ALA A 222 -6.12 1.83 4.60
N ASP A 223 -4.94 2.38 4.88
CA ASP A 223 -4.54 3.68 4.32
C ASP A 223 -4.53 3.59 2.78
N GLU A 224 -5.50 4.26 2.16
CA GLU A 224 -5.70 4.30 0.70
C GLU A 224 -4.43 4.74 -0.02
N LYS A 225 -3.64 5.63 0.59
CA LYS A 225 -2.37 6.09 0.02
C LYS A 225 -1.36 4.94 -0.02
N VAL A 226 -1.25 4.15 1.04
CA VAL A 226 -0.32 3.01 1.10
C VAL A 226 -0.73 1.94 0.10
N VAL A 227 -2.03 1.66 0.00
CA VAL A 227 -2.57 0.71 -0.99
C VAL A 227 -2.32 1.21 -2.41
N GLY A 228 -2.56 2.49 -2.68
CA GLY A 228 -2.29 3.13 -3.96
C GLY A 228 -0.80 3.06 -4.33
N GLU A 229 0.09 3.43 -3.42
CA GLU A 229 1.55 3.33 -3.59
C GLU A 229 1.98 1.90 -3.95
N TYR A 230 1.42 0.89 -3.28
CA TYR A 230 1.69 -0.51 -3.56
C TYR A 230 1.22 -0.92 -4.97
N LYS A 231 -0.05 -0.64 -5.31
CA LYS A 231 -0.61 -0.94 -6.64
C LYS A 231 0.19 -0.27 -7.76
N ASP A 232 0.55 1.00 -7.57
CA ASP A 232 1.39 1.75 -8.52
C ASP A 232 2.77 1.12 -8.69
N SER A 233 3.37 0.68 -7.58
CA SER A 233 4.69 0.08 -7.61
C SER A 233 4.70 -1.24 -8.37
N VAL A 234 3.73 -2.14 -8.13
CA VAL A 234 3.61 -3.42 -8.85
C VAL A 234 3.50 -3.18 -10.36
N PHE A 235 2.63 -2.25 -10.75
CA PHE A 235 2.41 -1.92 -12.15
C PHE A 235 3.66 -1.33 -12.82
N LYS A 236 4.40 -0.48 -12.10
CA LYS A 236 5.67 0.08 -12.58
C LYS A 236 6.72 -1.02 -12.78
N ASP A 237 6.87 -1.93 -11.83
CA ASP A 237 7.82 -3.05 -11.94
C ASP A 237 7.49 -3.95 -13.14
N ALA A 238 6.20 -4.15 -13.42
CA ALA A 238 5.72 -4.93 -14.55
C ALA A 238 6.16 -4.32 -15.90
N LYS A 239 5.99 -3.00 -16.05
CA LYS A 239 6.44 -2.22 -17.21
C LYS A 239 7.96 -2.19 -17.35
N GLU A 240 8.67 -2.04 -16.24
CA GLU A 240 10.13 -2.06 -16.23
C GLU A 240 10.66 -3.44 -16.68
N SER A 241 10.06 -4.52 -16.18
CA SER A 241 10.38 -5.89 -16.59
C SER A 241 10.12 -6.12 -18.08
N TYR A 242 9.02 -5.58 -18.63
CA TYR A 242 8.75 -5.60 -20.07
C TYR A 242 9.86 -4.89 -20.86
N THR A 243 10.24 -3.68 -20.43
CA THR A 243 11.28 -2.87 -21.08
C THR A 243 12.64 -3.59 -21.07
N LYS A 244 12.94 -4.30 -19.98
CA LYS A 244 14.14 -5.15 -19.85
C LYS A 244 14.04 -6.47 -20.62
N LYS A 245 12.96 -6.71 -21.37
CA LYS A 245 12.66 -7.95 -22.11
C LYS A 245 12.54 -9.19 -21.21
N GLN A 246 12.30 -8.99 -19.92
CA GLN A 246 12.02 -10.06 -18.96
C GLN A 246 10.55 -10.44 -19.04
N TYR A 247 10.13 -10.99 -20.19
CA TYR A 247 8.71 -11.14 -20.53
C TYR A 247 7.95 -12.05 -19.57
N PHE A 248 8.52 -13.17 -19.12
CA PHE A 248 7.87 -14.03 -18.11
C PHE A 248 7.60 -13.28 -16.80
N ARG A 249 8.62 -12.60 -16.25
CA ARG A 249 8.46 -11.77 -15.04
C ARG A 249 7.44 -10.66 -15.24
N SER A 250 7.46 -10.01 -16.40
CA SER A 250 6.50 -8.95 -16.74
C SER A 250 5.06 -9.47 -16.73
N ILE A 251 4.82 -10.64 -17.31
CA ILE A 251 3.49 -11.29 -17.31
C ILE A 251 3.03 -11.55 -15.87
N GLU A 252 3.88 -12.16 -15.04
CA GLU A 252 3.54 -12.45 -13.65
C GLU A 252 3.22 -11.17 -12.85
N LEU A 253 3.99 -10.10 -13.04
CA LEU A 253 3.77 -8.82 -12.38
C LEU A 253 2.51 -8.10 -12.86
N PHE A 254 2.19 -8.15 -14.16
CA PHE A 254 0.92 -7.60 -14.64
C PHE A 254 -0.27 -8.43 -14.17
N GLN A 255 -0.15 -9.75 -14.07
CA GLN A 255 -1.17 -10.60 -13.46
C GLN A 255 -1.39 -10.25 -11.98
N LYS A 256 -0.30 -10.00 -11.24
CA LYS A 256 -0.38 -9.49 -9.88
C LYS A 256 -1.05 -8.11 -9.82
N SER A 257 -0.75 -7.23 -10.77
CA SER A 257 -1.41 -5.92 -10.85
C SER A 257 -2.91 -6.03 -11.14
N LEU A 258 -3.33 -7.05 -11.89
CA LEU A 258 -4.75 -7.32 -12.15
C LEU A 258 -5.46 -7.89 -10.92
N SER A 259 -4.77 -8.67 -10.07
CA SER A 259 -5.38 -9.27 -8.88
C SER A 259 -5.70 -8.26 -7.77
N VAL A 260 -5.12 -7.06 -7.83
CA VAL A 260 -5.30 -6.00 -6.81
C VAL A 260 -6.35 -4.95 -7.22
N ASN A 261 -7.31 -5.32 -8.08
CA ASN A 261 -8.41 -4.47 -8.55
C ASN A 261 -7.91 -3.09 -9.03
N PRO A 262 -7.20 -3.03 -10.18
CA PRO A 262 -6.75 -1.79 -10.76
C PRO A 262 -7.92 -0.96 -11.30
N SER A 263 -7.66 0.31 -11.64
CA SER A 263 -8.64 1.11 -12.40
C SER A 263 -8.82 0.55 -13.82
N PRO A 264 -9.97 0.79 -14.49
CA PRO A 264 -10.22 0.31 -15.85
C PRO A 264 -9.08 0.61 -16.85
N LYS A 265 -8.52 1.81 -16.78
CA LYS A 265 -7.38 2.22 -17.61
C LYS A 265 -6.12 1.37 -17.36
N LYS A 266 -5.81 1.08 -16.10
CA LYS A 266 -4.65 0.24 -15.75
C LYS A 266 -4.90 -1.23 -16.06
N GLU A 267 -6.15 -1.68 -15.93
CA GLU A 267 -6.57 -3.01 -16.34
C GLU A 267 -6.34 -3.21 -17.84
N GLU A 268 -6.85 -2.29 -18.67
CA GLU A 268 -6.62 -2.28 -20.12
C GLU A 268 -5.12 -2.35 -20.45
N GLU A 269 -4.34 -1.47 -19.83
CA GLU A 269 -2.92 -1.38 -20.07
C GLU A 269 -2.19 -2.66 -19.64
N ALA A 270 -2.50 -3.24 -18.48
CA ALA A 270 -1.94 -4.51 -18.03
C ALA A 270 -2.25 -5.65 -19.00
N LEU A 271 -3.50 -5.77 -19.45
CA LEU A 271 -3.92 -6.78 -20.43
C LEU A 271 -3.17 -6.62 -21.75
N TYR A 272 -3.00 -5.37 -22.21
CA TYR A 272 -2.26 -5.06 -23.42
C TYR A 272 -0.78 -5.45 -23.33
N TYR A 273 -0.09 -5.09 -22.23
CA TYR A 273 1.31 -5.48 -22.05
C TYR A 273 1.50 -6.98 -21.89
N ILE A 274 0.57 -7.69 -21.23
CA ILE A 274 0.60 -9.16 -21.18
C ILE A 274 0.52 -9.73 -22.60
N ALA A 275 -0.39 -9.22 -23.44
CA ALA A 275 -0.48 -9.65 -24.84
C ALA A 275 0.81 -9.37 -25.62
N LEU A 276 1.41 -8.20 -25.44
CA LEU A 276 2.68 -7.86 -26.08
C LEU A 276 3.83 -8.75 -25.61
N ALA A 277 3.86 -9.12 -24.33
CA ALA A 277 4.88 -10.00 -23.77
C ALA A 277 4.75 -11.43 -24.31
N TYR A 278 3.53 -11.97 -24.38
CA TYR A 278 3.28 -13.26 -25.02
C TYR A 278 3.67 -13.25 -26.50
N ASP A 279 3.37 -12.16 -27.21
CA ASP A 279 3.77 -12.04 -28.61
C ASP A 279 5.29 -12.07 -28.80
N ALA A 280 6.02 -11.33 -27.94
CA ALA A 280 7.48 -11.30 -27.97
C ALA A 280 8.11 -12.67 -27.63
N LEU A 281 7.38 -13.51 -26.88
CA LEU A 281 7.75 -14.91 -26.60
C LEU A 281 7.36 -15.87 -27.73
N GLY A 282 6.72 -15.40 -28.81
CA GLY A 282 6.20 -16.25 -29.89
C GLY A 282 4.93 -17.01 -29.52
N LYS A 283 4.35 -16.76 -28.34
CA LYS A 283 3.13 -17.39 -27.83
C LYS A 283 1.89 -16.68 -28.37
N GLN A 284 1.65 -16.88 -29.65
CA GLN A 284 0.65 -16.12 -30.41
C GLN A 284 -0.79 -16.39 -29.96
N THR A 285 -1.11 -17.62 -29.57
CA THR A 285 -2.46 -17.99 -29.10
C THR A 285 -2.80 -17.23 -27.82
N GLU A 286 -1.91 -17.25 -26.84
CA GLU A 286 -2.06 -16.54 -25.58
C GLU A 286 -2.09 -15.01 -25.80
N SER A 287 -1.24 -14.49 -26.70
CA SER A 287 -1.29 -13.08 -27.10
C SER A 287 -2.68 -12.68 -27.61
N LEU A 288 -3.25 -13.46 -28.54
CA LEU A 288 -4.60 -13.22 -29.07
C LEU A 288 -5.67 -13.31 -27.98
N THR A 289 -5.54 -14.23 -27.02
CA THR A 289 -6.45 -14.32 -25.87
C THR A 289 -6.48 -13.02 -25.08
N TYR A 290 -5.31 -12.46 -24.73
CA TYR A 290 -5.24 -11.21 -23.97
C TYR A 290 -5.64 -9.99 -24.81
N ILE A 291 -5.36 -9.97 -26.11
CA ILE A 291 -5.85 -8.91 -27.00
C ILE A 291 -7.39 -8.89 -27.02
N ASN A 292 -8.03 -10.06 -27.11
CA ASN A 292 -9.49 -10.11 -27.07
C ASN A 292 -10.05 -9.64 -25.72
N LYS A 293 -9.31 -9.83 -24.60
CA LYS A 293 -9.70 -9.24 -23.32
C LYS A 293 -9.61 -7.72 -23.33
N VAL A 294 -8.56 -7.15 -23.94
CA VAL A 294 -8.46 -5.69 -24.14
C VAL A 294 -9.68 -5.19 -24.92
N LEU A 295 -10.01 -5.81 -26.05
CA LEU A 295 -11.13 -5.39 -26.91
C LEU A 295 -12.53 -5.58 -26.30
N ASN A 296 -12.64 -6.28 -25.16
CA ASN A 296 -13.89 -6.57 -24.46
C ASN A 296 -13.99 -5.85 -23.09
N ASN A 297 -13.05 -4.97 -22.77
CA ASN A 297 -13.02 -4.26 -21.50
C ASN A 297 -13.95 -3.03 -21.51
N SER A 298 -13.85 -2.19 -20.47
CA SER A 298 -14.64 -0.95 -20.33
C SER A 298 -13.92 0.33 -20.77
N ASP A 299 -12.60 0.30 -20.99
CA ASP A 299 -11.79 1.45 -21.44
C ASP A 299 -11.26 1.16 -22.85
N TYR A 300 -11.50 2.04 -23.83
CA TYR A 300 -11.24 1.75 -25.24
C TYR A 300 -9.94 2.42 -25.74
N SER A 301 -9.08 2.90 -24.85
CA SER A 301 -7.92 3.74 -25.18
C SER A 301 -6.83 3.01 -25.99
N LEU A 302 -6.76 1.69 -25.88
CA LEU A 302 -5.81 0.81 -26.55
C LEU A 302 -6.48 -0.14 -27.56
N ASP A 303 -7.77 0.01 -27.85
CA ASP A 303 -8.48 -0.79 -28.85
C ASP A 303 -7.79 -0.76 -30.22
N GLN A 304 -7.47 0.44 -30.72
CA GLN A 304 -6.85 0.61 -32.05
C GLN A 304 -5.50 -0.11 -32.12
N ALA A 305 -4.69 0.04 -31.07
CA ALA A 305 -3.38 -0.60 -30.95
C ALA A 305 -3.51 -2.13 -30.82
N SER A 306 -4.55 -2.60 -30.14
CA SER A 306 -4.87 -4.02 -29.95
C SER A 306 -5.38 -4.68 -31.23
N LEU A 307 -6.25 -4.01 -31.99
CA LEU A 307 -6.66 -4.45 -33.32
C LEU A 307 -5.46 -4.52 -34.26
N TYR A 308 -4.60 -3.50 -34.27
CA TYR A 308 -3.41 -3.50 -35.10
C TYR A 308 -2.52 -4.71 -34.76
N LYS A 309 -2.30 -4.96 -33.47
CA LYS A 309 -1.56 -6.13 -33.00
C LYS A 309 -2.20 -7.45 -33.45
N LYS A 310 -3.51 -7.60 -33.29
CA LYS A 310 -4.27 -8.77 -33.72
C LYS A 310 -4.11 -9.05 -35.22
N GLY A 311 -4.22 -8.02 -36.05
CA GLY A 311 -4.02 -8.12 -37.49
C GLY A 311 -2.62 -8.62 -37.84
N THR A 312 -1.58 -8.06 -37.21
CA THR A 312 -0.19 -8.50 -37.46
C THR A 312 0.06 -9.94 -37.02
N ILE A 313 -0.59 -10.41 -35.94
CA ILE A 313 -0.49 -11.80 -35.52
C ILE A 313 -1.12 -12.72 -36.56
N TYR A 314 -2.33 -12.41 -37.04
CA TYR A 314 -2.98 -13.20 -38.09
C TYR A 314 -2.17 -13.22 -39.40
N PHE A 315 -1.58 -12.09 -39.78
CA PHE A 315 -0.71 -12.02 -40.94
C PHE A 315 0.48 -12.99 -40.81
N ARG A 316 1.19 -12.97 -39.67
CA ARG A 316 2.31 -13.89 -39.42
C ARG A 316 1.89 -15.37 -39.31
N GLN A 317 0.60 -15.65 -39.10
CA GLN A 317 0.04 -17.00 -39.13
C GLN A 317 -0.35 -17.46 -40.55
N GLY A 318 -0.15 -16.62 -41.57
CA GLY A 318 -0.62 -16.87 -42.94
C GLY A 318 -2.14 -16.70 -43.10
N LYS A 319 -2.85 -16.22 -42.07
CA LYS A 319 -4.30 -16.00 -42.12
C LYS A 319 -4.60 -14.64 -42.72
N PHE A 320 -4.21 -14.46 -43.98
CA PHE A 320 -4.18 -13.18 -44.67
C PHE A 320 -5.55 -12.52 -44.80
N GLU A 321 -6.60 -13.28 -45.15
CA GLU A 321 -7.97 -12.77 -45.21
C GLU A 321 -8.44 -12.20 -43.84
N LYS A 322 -8.18 -12.95 -42.75
CA LYS A 322 -8.51 -12.50 -41.40
C LYS A 322 -7.71 -11.26 -41.01
N ALA A 323 -6.43 -11.19 -41.38
CA ALA A 323 -5.59 -10.03 -41.14
C ALA A 323 -6.14 -8.79 -41.85
N ALA A 324 -6.47 -8.90 -43.15
CA ALA A 324 -7.07 -7.83 -43.93
C ALA A 324 -8.38 -7.32 -43.32
N GLY A 325 -9.27 -8.22 -42.86
CA GLY A 325 -10.51 -7.85 -42.18
C GLY A 325 -10.29 -7.07 -40.88
N ILE A 326 -9.28 -7.45 -40.08
CA ILE A 326 -8.93 -6.71 -38.86
C ILE A 326 -8.37 -5.32 -39.19
N PHE A 327 -7.48 -5.21 -40.18
CA PHE A 327 -6.94 -3.92 -40.59
C PHE A 327 -8.01 -3.01 -41.20
N GLN A 328 -8.96 -3.57 -41.96
CA GLN A 328 -10.13 -2.85 -42.45
C GLN A 328 -10.95 -2.23 -41.32
N THR A 329 -11.18 -3.00 -40.24
CA THR A 329 -11.89 -2.51 -39.05
C THR A 329 -11.23 -1.25 -38.45
N ILE A 330 -9.90 -1.17 -38.50
CA ILE A 330 -9.16 0.02 -38.01
C ILE A 330 -9.42 1.22 -38.92
N VAL A 331 -9.41 1.02 -40.24
CA VAL A 331 -9.64 2.07 -41.24
C VAL A 331 -11.05 2.64 -41.13
N ASP A 332 -12.04 1.79 -40.83
CA ASP A 332 -13.44 2.20 -40.74
C ASP A 332 -13.77 2.93 -39.43
N LYS A 333 -13.20 2.46 -38.31
CA LYS A 333 -13.60 2.92 -36.96
C LYS A 333 -12.77 4.10 -36.45
N TYR A 334 -11.53 4.27 -36.88
CA TYR A 334 -10.61 5.25 -36.28
C TYR A 334 -10.20 6.36 -37.25
N PRO A 335 -10.06 7.61 -36.76
CA PRO A 335 -9.64 8.72 -37.60
C PRO A 335 -8.22 8.50 -38.14
N LYS A 336 -7.87 9.22 -39.20
CA LYS A 336 -6.54 9.14 -39.81
C LYS A 336 -5.45 9.53 -38.81
N ASN A 337 -4.56 8.59 -38.53
CA ASN A 337 -3.38 8.75 -37.70
C ASN A 337 -2.30 7.76 -38.16
N GLN A 338 -1.14 7.75 -37.50
CA GLN A 338 -0.03 6.87 -37.87
C GLN A 338 -0.39 5.37 -37.81
N ILE A 339 -1.28 4.95 -36.90
CA ILE A 339 -1.72 3.55 -36.80
C ILE A 339 -2.66 3.22 -37.97
N THR A 340 -3.60 4.11 -38.29
CA THR A 340 -4.51 3.95 -39.43
C THR A 340 -3.73 3.87 -40.76
N ASP A 341 -2.71 4.72 -40.95
CA ASP A 341 -1.87 4.68 -42.15
C ASP A 341 -1.11 3.35 -42.28
N LYS A 342 -0.57 2.84 -41.16
CA LYS A 342 0.05 1.51 -41.12
C LYS A 342 -0.96 0.40 -41.37
N ALA A 343 -2.18 0.51 -40.85
CA ALA A 343 -3.23 -0.47 -41.06
C ALA A 343 -3.64 -0.53 -42.55
N ILE A 344 -3.70 0.61 -43.26
CA ILE A 344 -3.94 0.64 -44.70
C ILE A 344 -2.85 -0.14 -45.45
N ALA A 345 -1.58 0.11 -45.13
CA ALA A 345 -0.46 -0.59 -45.75
C ALA A 345 -0.52 -2.11 -45.49
N TRP A 346 -0.74 -2.50 -44.23
CA TRP A 346 -0.85 -3.91 -43.87
C TRP A 346 -2.09 -4.60 -44.44
N LYS A 347 -3.21 -3.89 -44.58
CA LYS A 347 -4.41 -4.39 -45.26
C LYS A 347 -4.07 -4.73 -46.70
N LYS A 348 -3.43 -3.80 -47.42
CA LYS A 348 -3.02 -4.01 -48.82
C LYS A 348 -2.11 -5.22 -48.93
N GLU A 349 -1.04 -5.27 -48.13
CA GLU A 349 -0.10 -6.40 -48.09
C GLU A 349 -0.83 -7.73 -47.80
N SER A 350 -1.76 -7.74 -46.85
CA SER A 350 -2.55 -8.94 -46.54
C SER A 350 -3.40 -9.41 -47.73
N LEU A 351 -3.95 -8.49 -48.54
CA LEU A 351 -4.74 -8.86 -49.71
C LEU A 351 -3.85 -9.37 -50.84
N ASP A 352 -2.71 -8.71 -51.08
CA ASP A 352 -1.74 -9.13 -52.10
C ASP A 352 -1.26 -10.57 -51.82
N GLN A 353 -0.85 -10.86 -50.56
CA GLN A 353 -0.45 -12.21 -50.14
C GLN A 353 -1.58 -13.25 -50.23
N PHE A 354 -2.83 -12.84 -50.00
CA PHE A 354 -3.98 -13.75 -50.13
C PHE A 354 -4.25 -14.12 -51.59
N THR A 355 -4.16 -13.15 -52.51
CA THR A 355 -4.31 -13.40 -53.94
C THR A 355 -3.20 -14.31 -54.46
N ASP A 356 -1.94 -14.00 -54.15
CA ASP A 356 -0.80 -14.83 -54.57
C ASP A 356 -0.92 -16.28 -54.07
N HIS A 357 -1.43 -16.49 -52.86
CA HIS A 357 -1.63 -17.84 -52.31
C HIS A 357 -2.71 -18.63 -53.05
N ASN A 358 -3.83 -17.99 -53.38
CA ASN A 358 -4.92 -18.65 -54.12
C ASN A 358 -4.50 -18.96 -55.56
N ASP A 359 -3.77 -18.04 -56.22
CA ASP A 359 -3.29 -18.25 -57.58
C ASP A 359 -2.31 -19.45 -57.66
N LEU A 360 -1.53 -19.70 -56.60
CA LEU A 360 -0.67 -20.88 -56.50
C LEU A 360 -1.48 -22.17 -56.31
N GLU A 361 -2.47 -22.19 -55.42
CA GLU A 361 -3.34 -23.36 -55.20
C GLU A 361 -4.12 -23.74 -56.48
N ASP A 362 -4.64 -22.75 -57.21
CA ASP A 362 -5.34 -22.98 -58.48
C ASP A 362 -4.38 -23.51 -59.58
N SER A 363 -3.13 -23.07 -59.58
CA SER A 363 -2.11 -23.54 -60.53
C SER A 363 -1.72 -25.01 -60.31
N ASP A 364 -1.58 -25.46 -59.05
CA ASP A 364 -1.27 -26.85 -58.70
C ASP A 364 -2.42 -27.79 -59.06
N VAL A 365 -3.68 -27.40 -58.81
CA VAL A 365 -4.87 -28.19 -59.18
C VAL A 365 -5.04 -28.31 -60.70
N SER A 366 -4.65 -27.29 -61.47
CA SER A 366 -4.73 -27.33 -62.93
C SER A 366 -3.73 -28.30 -63.58
N SER A 367 -2.58 -28.55 -62.92
CA SER A 367 -1.49 -29.37 -63.45
C SER A 367 -1.72 -30.88 -63.36
N ASP A 368 -2.55 -31.34 -62.42
CA ASP A 368 -2.91 -32.76 -62.24
C ASP A 368 -4.09 -33.23 -63.12
N SER A 369 -4.78 -32.30 -63.80
CA SER A 369 -5.96 -32.63 -64.62
C SER A 369 -5.65 -33.09 -66.06
N ASN A 370 -4.38 -33.26 -66.42
CA ASN A 370 -3.95 -33.54 -67.79
C ASN A 370 -3.22 -34.88 -67.95
N VAL A 371 -3.76 -35.96 -67.39
CA VAL A 371 -3.34 -37.34 -67.72
C VAL A 371 -4.40 -38.01 -68.59
N ASN A 372 -4.10 -38.02 -69.88
CA ASN A 372 -4.56 -38.89 -70.98
C ASN A 372 -5.64 -39.95 -70.68
N LYS A 373 -6.76 -39.81 -71.39
CA LYS A 373 -7.54 -40.95 -71.91
C LYS A 373 -6.68 -41.79 -72.86
N PRO A 374 -6.80 -43.12 -72.83
CA PRO A 374 -6.68 -43.94 -74.02
C PRO A 374 -8.05 -44.49 -74.43
N ASN A 375 -8.28 -44.46 -75.74
CA ASN A 375 -9.45 -45.02 -76.40
C ASN A 375 -9.04 -46.33 -77.11
N SER A 376 -9.96 -47.30 -77.06
CA SER A 376 -10.22 -48.42 -78.00
C SER A 376 -9.70 -49.85 -77.75
N SER A 377 -10.73 -50.71 -77.55
CA SER A 377 -11.02 -52.00 -78.21
C SER A 377 -10.21 -53.27 -77.88
N GLY A 378 -10.91 -54.34 -77.48
CA GLY A 378 -10.37 -55.69 -77.67
C GLY A 378 -11.00 -56.96 -77.06
N LYS A 379 -12.20 -56.98 -76.44
CA LYS A 379 -13.08 -58.18 -76.24
C LYS A 379 -12.49 -59.44 -75.48
N PRO A 380 -13.29 -60.48 -75.15
CA PRO A 380 -13.38 -61.03 -73.78
C PRO A 380 -12.84 -62.46 -73.61
N ASP A 381 -12.54 -62.91 -72.39
CA ASP A 381 -13.02 -64.21 -71.89
C ASP A 381 -12.82 -64.44 -70.37
N SER A 382 -13.79 -65.19 -69.83
CA SER A 382 -13.77 -66.15 -68.71
C SER A 382 -13.13 -65.85 -67.35
N GLY A 383 -13.94 -66.03 -66.29
CA GLY A 383 -13.57 -66.97 -65.22
C GLY A 383 -13.37 -66.39 -63.81
N ASN A 384 -14.45 -66.46 -63.02
CA ASN A 384 -14.51 -67.05 -61.67
C ASN A 384 -13.53 -66.68 -60.53
N ASP A 385 -14.15 -66.35 -59.39
CA ASP A 385 -13.91 -66.88 -58.03
C ASP A 385 -13.30 -65.98 -56.92
N LEU A 386 -14.15 -65.80 -55.88
CA LEU A 386 -13.92 -65.87 -54.42
C LEU A 386 -13.25 -64.66 -53.71
N GLU A 387 -14.02 -63.95 -52.87
CA GLU A 387 -14.04 -64.06 -51.37
C GLU A 387 -12.76 -63.55 -50.68
N PHE A 388 -12.81 -62.35 -50.09
CA PHE A 388 -13.00 -62.10 -48.65
C PHE A 388 -13.11 -60.59 -48.36
#